data_AF-A0A6G4WAT6-F1
#
_entry.id   AF-A0A6G4WAT6-F1
#
_cell.length_a   1.000
_cell.length_b   1.000
_cell.length_c   1.000
_cell.angle_alpha   90.00
_cell.angle_beta   90.00
_cell.angle_gamma   90.00
#
_symmetry.space_group_name_H-M   'P 1'
#
loop_
_entity.id
_entity.type
_entity.pdbx_description
1 polymer ?
#
loop_
_entity_poly.entity_id
_entity_poly.type
_entity_poly.pdbx_seq_one_letter_code
_entity_poly.pdbx_strand_id
1 'polypeptide(L)'
;MEAVRPAEQSLRLRDLLRPPRRAQLVCASGADVRLDCRPCPCLGSRCKRGQKDQALGRSRGGFSTKIHLKTDFDGHPIAFDLTGGEKGDAPHFPILLGLGPDVDPRAAIGDKGYASKANRQAARERGAIPVIPHKVNEKDRPAFFAKTLYKGRARIEQAVGKIKRFKRIALRCEKTKRNFASFVALAAGFILLKSVHTA
;
A
#
# COMPACT_ATOMS: atom_id res chain seq x y z
N MET A 1 7.28 11.85 0.00
CA MET A 1 8.19 13.01 -0.02
C MET A 1 7.44 14.14 -0.65
N GLU A 2 7.36 15.27 0.02
CA GLU A 2 6.04 15.84 0.21
C GLU A 2 6.10 17.41 0.03
N ALA A 3 5.27 18.10 -0.82
CA ALA A 3 4.83 19.56 -0.78
C ALA A 3 3.31 19.90 -0.40
N VAL A 4 3.03 21.04 0.29
CA VAL A 4 1.82 21.40 1.13
C VAL A 4 0.87 22.49 0.55
N ARG A 5 -0.47 22.40 0.81
CA ARG A 5 -1.46 23.44 1.29
C ARG A 5 -2.87 23.37 0.59
N PRO A 6 -3.95 24.03 1.09
CA PRO A 6 -4.66 23.96 2.38
C PRO A 6 -6.22 23.83 2.23
N ALA A 7 -6.96 23.91 3.35
CA ALA A 7 -8.43 24.15 3.48
C ALA A 7 -9.41 23.02 3.07
N GLU A 8 -10.63 22.85 3.58
CA GLU A 8 -11.39 23.36 4.72
C GLU A 8 -12.55 22.34 4.96
N GLN A 9 -12.92 22.20 6.23
CA GLN A 9 -14.27 21.93 6.74
C GLN A 9 -15.07 20.67 6.33
N SER A 10 -15.28 19.85 7.37
CA SER A 10 -16.22 18.73 7.46
C SER A 10 -17.60 19.18 7.95
N LEU A 11 -18.67 18.64 7.36
CA LEU A 11 -20.01 18.63 7.93
C LEU A 11 -20.49 17.19 8.22
N ARG A 12 -21.05 17.06 9.42
CA ARG A 12 -21.61 15.88 10.12
C ARG A 12 -22.97 15.47 9.51
N LEU A 13 -23.24 14.19 9.31
CA LEU A 13 -23.81 13.18 10.24
C LEU A 13 -25.35 13.24 10.35
N ARG A 14 -26.01 12.14 9.95
CA ARG A 14 -27.36 11.68 10.33
C ARG A 14 -27.32 10.14 10.32
N ASP A 15 -27.32 9.51 11.49
CA ASP A 15 -28.48 8.98 12.24
C ASP A 15 -29.23 7.88 11.46
N LEU A 16 -29.05 6.63 11.90
CA LEU A 16 -29.97 5.90 12.78
C LEU A 16 -31.27 5.57 12.05
N LEU A 17 -31.49 4.28 11.79
CA LEU A 17 -32.76 3.59 12.05
C LEU A 17 -32.56 2.07 11.84
N ARG A 18 -32.98 1.33 12.86
CA ARG A 18 -32.87 -0.13 13.02
C ARG A 18 -34.28 -0.70 12.81
N PRO A 19 -34.46 -1.81 12.06
CA PRO A 19 -35.68 -2.59 12.19
C PRO A 19 -35.42 -4.01 12.75
N PRO A 20 -36.50 -4.70 13.18
CA PRO A 20 -36.46 -5.67 14.27
C PRO A 20 -36.34 -7.14 13.83
N ARG A 21 -36.11 -7.97 14.85
CA ARG A 21 -35.98 -9.44 14.83
C ARG A 21 -37.22 -10.13 14.23
N ARG A 22 -36.99 -11.12 13.37
CA ARG A 22 -38.00 -12.11 12.98
C ARG A 22 -37.54 -13.52 13.37
N ALA A 23 -38.54 -14.31 13.77
CA ALA A 23 -38.45 -15.53 14.55
C ALA A 23 -37.63 -16.67 13.90
N GLN A 24 -37.01 -17.46 14.79
CA GLN A 24 -36.38 -18.74 14.51
C GLN A 24 -37.45 -19.77 14.11
N LEU A 25 -37.19 -20.51 13.03
CA LEU A 25 -37.78 -21.82 12.79
C LEU A 25 -36.64 -22.84 12.86
N VAL A 26 -36.74 -23.73 13.84
CA VAL A 26 -35.92 -24.92 13.99
C VAL A 26 -36.54 -26.01 13.13
N CYS A 27 -35.81 -26.47 12.11
CA CYS A 27 -36.00 -27.80 11.54
C CYS A 27 -34.61 -28.44 11.44
N ALA A 28 -34.38 -29.47 12.26
CA ALA A 28 -33.32 -30.43 12.06
C ALA A 28 -33.92 -31.66 11.37
N SER A 29 -33.37 -32.06 10.23
CA SER A 29 -33.29 -33.47 9.81
C SER A 29 -32.24 -33.60 8.72
N GLY A 30 -31.37 -34.60 8.87
CA GLY A 30 -30.22 -34.81 8.02
C GLY A 30 -30.56 -35.39 6.65
N ALA A 31 -29.64 -35.18 5.70
CA ALA A 31 -29.22 -36.15 4.71
C ALA A 31 -27.98 -35.58 4.00
N ASP A 32 -26.90 -36.35 4.01
CA ASP A 32 -25.72 -36.15 3.19
C ASP A 32 -26.11 -36.00 1.71
N VAL A 33 -25.81 -34.84 1.12
CA VAL A 33 -25.76 -34.67 -0.33
C VAL A 33 -24.43 -34.03 -0.69
N ARG A 34 -23.35 -34.81 -0.53
CA ARG A 34 -22.09 -34.58 -1.24
C ARG A 34 -22.28 -34.99 -2.69
N LEU A 35 -22.84 -34.10 -3.51
CA LEU A 35 -22.71 -34.20 -4.95
C LEU A 35 -21.34 -33.63 -5.36
N ASP A 36 -20.29 -34.44 -5.20
CA ASP A 36 -19.00 -34.24 -5.87
C ASP A 36 -19.15 -34.56 -7.36
N CYS A 37 -19.96 -33.77 -8.07
CA CYS A 37 -19.87 -33.70 -9.53
C CYS A 37 -18.61 -32.90 -9.86
N ARG A 38 -17.48 -33.61 -10.02
CA ARG A 38 -16.20 -33.04 -10.43
C ARG A 38 -16.39 -32.15 -11.67
N PRO A 39 -16.20 -30.82 -11.60
CA PRO A 39 -16.11 -30.02 -12.80
C PRO A 39 -14.76 -30.35 -13.45
N CYS A 40 -14.77 -31.10 -14.55
CA CYS A 40 -13.61 -31.27 -15.41
C CYS A 40 -13.15 -29.88 -15.88
N PRO A 41 -11.90 -29.44 -15.61
CA PRO A 41 -11.41 -28.21 -16.19
C PRO A 41 -11.31 -28.41 -17.70
N CYS A 42 -11.90 -27.48 -18.46
CA CYS A 42 -11.70 -27.37 -19.89
C CYS A 42 -10.19 -27.39 -20.22
N LEU A 43 -9.81 -28.25 -21.17
CA LEU A 43 -8.47 -28.34 -21.75
C LEU A 43 -8.18 -27.09 -22.61
N GLY A 44 -8.08 -25.94 -21.95
CA GLY A 44 -7.39 -24.79 -22.52
C GLY A 44 -5.91 -24.92 -22.21
N SER A 45 -5.06 -24.97 -23.23
CA SER A 45 -3.59 -24.95 -23.15
C SER A 45 -3.03 -23.62 -22.62
N ARG A 46 -3.70 -22.97 -21.67
CA ARG A 46 -3.10 -21.90 -20.88
C ARG A 46 -2.26 -22.56 -19.80
N CYS A 47 -0.96 -22.72 -20.09
CA CYS A 47 0.04 -22.99 -19.06
C CYS A 47 -0.23 -22.04 -17.88
N LYS A 48 -0.62 -22.58 -16.72
CA LYS A 48 -0.78 -21.78 -15.50
C LYS A 48 0.58 -21.14 -15.24
N ARG A 49 0.73 -19.86 -15.61
CA ARG A 49 1.93 -19.09 -15.29
C ARG A 49 2.15 -19.24 -13.78
N GLY A 50 3.33 -19.71 -13.41
CA GLY A 50 3.65 -20.05 -12.03
C GLY A 50 3.50 -18.85 -11.10
N GLN A 51 3.56 -19.09 -9.79
CA GLN A 51 3.46 -18.04 -8.77
C GLN A 51 4.65 -17.05 -8.80
N LYS A 52 5.71 -17.38 -9.55
CA LYS A 52 6.88 -16.53 -9.76
C LYS A 52 6.45 -15.18 -10.35
N ASP A 53 7.05 -14.11 -9.83
CA ASP A 53 6.86 -12.71 -10.25
C ASP A 53 5.45 -12.11 -10.06
N GLN A 54 4.56 -12.79 -9.33
CA GLN A 54 3.20 -12.27 -9.05
C GLN A 54 3.14 -11.33 -7.83
N ALA A 55 4.30 -10.93 -7.29
CA ALA A 55 4.41 -10.18 -6.03
C ALA A 55 3.68 -10.88 -4.87
N LEU A 56 3.62 -12.21 -4.88
CA LEU A 56 3.06 -13.04 -3.82
C LEU A 56 4.20 -13.60 -3.00
N GLY A 57 4.23 -13.22 -1.72
CA GLY A 57 5.23 -13.66 -0.77
C GLY A 57 4.70 -14.64 0.23
N ARG A 58 5.51 -15.64 0.60
CA ARG A 58 5.14 -16.57 1.68
C ARG A 58 5.46 -15.98 3.04
N SER A 59 4.49 -16.04 3.94
CA SER A 59 4.63 -15.71 5.36
C SER A 59 3.99 -16.81 6.22
N ARG A 60 4.18 -16.74 7.54
CA ARG A 60 3.54 -17.68 8.48
C ARG A 60 2.01 -17.70 8.39
N GLY A 61 1.39 -16.58 8.02
CA GLY A 61 -0.07 -16.44 7.85
C GLY A 61 -0.58 -16.69 6.44
N GLY A 62 0.24 -17.24 5.54
CA GLY A 62 -0.10 -17.43 4.13
C GLY A 62 0.53 -16.39 3.21
N PHE A 63 -0.09 -16.15 2.05
CA PHE A 63 0.45 -15.26 1.02
C PHE A 63 0.18 -13.78 1.34
N SER A 64 1.22 -12.94 1.19
CA SER A 64 1.12 -11.50 1.39
C SER A 64 1.89 -10.72 0.32
N THR A 65 1.50 -9.46 0.15
CA THR A 65 2.10 -8.52 -0.80
C THR A 65 2.35 -7.20 -0.11
N LYS A 66 3.49 -6.59 -0.39
CA LYS A 66 3.83 -5.24 0.06
C LYS A 66 3.57 -4.24 -1.04
N ILE A 67 2.98 -3.11 -0.65
CA ILE A 67 2.77 -1.94 -1.51
C ILE A 67 3.78 -0.90 -1.05
N HIS A 68 4.81 -0.68 -1.86
CA HIS A 68 5.78 0.39 -1.68
C HIS A 68 5.21 1.63 -2.33
N LEU A 69 4.99 2.71 -1.57
CA LEU A 69 4.26 3.89 -2.05
C LEU A 69 5.14 5.15 -1.97
N LYS A 70 5.14 5.93 -3.06
CA LYS A 70 5.67 7.30 -3.14
C LYS A 70 4.50 8.28 -3.17
N THR A 71 4.50 9.25 -2.26
CA THR A 71 3.46 10.29 -2.14
C THR A 71 4.04 11.70 -2.12
N ASP A 72 3.21 12.71 -2.41
CA ASP A 72 3.44 14.18 -2.22
C ASP A 72 2.96 14.71 -0.84
N PHE A 73 3.15 15.99 -0.36
CA PHE A 73 2.96 16.44 1.08
C PHE A 73 1.58 16.35 1.58
N ASP A 74 0.68 16.47 0.64
CA ASP A 74 -0.71 16.39 0.96
C ASP A 74 -1.17 14.92 1.04
N GLY A 75 -0.24 13.96 0.90
CA GLY A 75 -0.49 12.52 0.98
C GLY A 75 -1.07 11.95 -0.33
N HIS A 76 -0.80 12.60 -1.46
CA HIS A 76 -1.28 12.16 -2.78
C HIS A 76 -0.36 11.08 -3.37
N PRO A 77 -0.89 9.92 -3.76
CA PRO A 77 -0.06 8.84 -4.31
C PRO A 77 0.46 9.22 -5.71
N ILE A 78 1.78 9.24 -5.88
CA ILE A 78 2.46 9.55 -7.15
C ILE A 78 2.79 8.26 -7.90
N ALA A 79 3.45 7.33 -7.20
CA ALA A 79 3.93 6.09 -7.78
C ALA A 79 3.94 4.98 -6.74
N PHE A 80 3.92 3.73 -7.18
CA PHE A 80 4.04 2.57 -6.31
C PHE A 80 4.76 1.41 -6.98
N ASP A 81 5.35 0.54 -6.18
CA ASP A 81 5.88 -0.75 -6.60
C ASP A 81 5.34 -1.87 -5.69
N LEU A 82 5.30 -3.09 -6.21
CA LEU A 82 4.71 -4.24 -5.55
C LEU A 82 5.72 -5.37 -5.42
N THR A 83 5.85 -5.90 -4.21
CA THR A 83 6.68 -7.08 -3.92
C THR A 83 5.96 -8.14 -3.10
N GLY A 84 6.50 -9.35 -3.12
CA GLY A 84 6.14 -10.37 -2.13
C GLY A 84 6.41 -9.86 -0.71
N GLY A 85 5.58 -10.28 0.24
CA GLY A 85 5.67 -9.86 1.64
C GLY A 85 6.94 -10.31 2.38
N GLU A 86 7.63 -11.33 1.89
CA GLU A 86 8.93 -11.81 2.38
C GLU A 86 10.08 -10.87 2.02
N LYS A 87 9.93 -10.06 0.95
CA LYS A 87 10.98 -9.15 0.51
C LYS A 87 11.18 -8.01 1.52
N GLY A 88 12.43 -7.66 1.80
CA GLY A 88 12.77 -6.51 2.62
C GLY A 88 12.44 -5.20 1.93
N ASP A 89 12.17 -4.15 2.70
CA ASP A 89 11.74 -2.85 2.15
C ASP A 89 12.93 -2.01 1.66
N ALA A 90 14.08 -2.11 2.35
CA ALA A 90 15.26 -1.28 2.08
C ALA A 90 15.69 -1.21 0.60
N PRO A 91 15.74 -2.31 -0.18
CA PRO A 91 16.14 -2.27 -1.59
C PRO A 91 15.18 -1.51 -2.52
N HIS A 92 13.93 -1.30 -2.10
CA HIS A 92 12.91 -0.64 -2.92
C HIS A 92 12.95 0.89 -2.84
N PHE A 93 13.68 1.45 -1.89
CA PHE A 93 13.83 2.90 -1.76
C PHE A 93 14.40 3.58 -3.02
N PRO A 94 15.55 3.18 -3.57
CA PRO A 94 16.09 3.79 -4.80
C PRO A 94 15.17 3.59 -6.01
N ILE A 95 14.47 2.45 -6.07
CA ILE A 95 13.49 2.16 -7.12
C ILE A 95 12.34 3.17 -7.03
N LEU A 96 11.76 3.36 -5.84
CA LEU A 96 10.70 4.34 -5.63
C LEU A 96 11.12 5.77 -5.96
N LEU A 97 12.35 6.16 -5.61
CA LEU A 97 12.86 7.49 -5.97
C LEU A 97 12.83 7.71 -7.49
N GLY A 98 13.16 6.67 -8.27
CA GLY A 98 13.15 6.69 -9.74
C GLY A 98 11.79 6.51 -10.41
N LEU A 99 10.75 6.17 -9.65
CA LEU A 99 9.41 6.01 -10.19
C LEU A 99 8.62 7.32 -10.11
N GLY A 100 7.85 7.60 -11.16
CA GLY A 100 6.99 8.78 -11.26
C GLY A 100 7.57 9.88 -12.17
N PRO A 101 6.97 11.07 -12.18
CA PRO A 101 7.47 12.19 -12.97
C PRO A 101 8.87 12.58 -12.50
N ASP A 102 9.67 13.11 -13.44
CA ASP A 102 11.06 13.55 -13.22
C ASP A 102 11.07 14.87 -12.44
N VAL A 103 10.63 14.79 -11.19
CA VAL A 103 10.62 15.89 -10.25
C VAL A 103 11.71 15.60 -9.24
N ASP A 104 12.75 16.44 -9.26
CA ASP A 104 13.81 16.45 -8.26
C ASP A 104 13.24 16.86 -6.92
N PRO A 105 13.04 15.90 -5.99
CA PRO A 105 12.27 16.21 -4.84
C PRO A 105 13.25 16.82 -3.79
N ARG A 106 12.78 17.73 -2.91
CA ARG A 106 13.66 18.42 -1.93
C ARG A 106 14.06 17.63 -0.67
N ALA A 107 13.12 16.91 -0.03
CA ALA A 107 13.36 16.12 1.20
C ALA A 107 13.65 14.61 0.95
N ALA A 108 13.02 13.62 1.59
CA ALA A 108 13.04 12.18 1.26
C ALA A 108 12.77 11.47 2.57
N ILE A 109 11.48 11.44 2.90
CA ILE A 109 11.01 10.93 4.16
C ILE A 109 10.77 9.44 3.99
N GLY A 110 11.43 8.64 4.82
CA GLY A 110 11.29 7.20 4.82
C GLY A 110 11.35 6.66 6.25
N ASP A 111 10.69 5.53 6.47
CA ASP A 111 10.75 4.83 7.73
C ASP A 111 12.14 4.30 8.05
N LYS A 112 12.33 3.95 9.32
CA LYS A 112 13.57 3.33 9.83
C LYS A 112 13.93 2.02 9.09
N GLY A 113 12.96 1.33 8.48
CA GLY A 113 13.22 0.17 7.63
C GLY A 113 14.10 0.47 6.41
N TYR A 114 14.11 1.73 5.95
CA TYR A 114 14.95 2.21 4.86
C TYR A 114 16.29 2.78 5.32
N ALA A 115 16.62 2.66 6.62
CA ALA A 115 17.88 3.14 7.18
C ALA A 115 19.06 2.27 6.73
N SER A 116 19.59 2.57 5.55
CA SER A 116 20.87 2.09 5.03
C SER A 116 21.71 3.29 4.55
N LYS A 117 23.03 3.18 4.64
CA LYS A 117 23.95 4.20 4.11
C LYS A 117 23.74 4.39 2.60
N ALA A 118 23.56 3.29 1.87
CA ALA A 118 23.27 3.29 0.43
C ALA A 118 21.97 4.04 0.07
N ASN A 119 20.89 3.87 0.83
CA ASN A 119 19.62 4.55 0.55
C ASN A 119 19.73 6.06 0.78
N ARG A 120 20.44 6.48 1.83
CA ARG A 120 20.68 7.90 2.10
C ARG A 120 21.55 8.52 1.00
N GLN A 121 22.55 7.77 0.52
CA GLN A 121 23.40 8.20 -0.57
C GLN A 121 22.61 8.32 -1.89
N ALA A 122 21.78 7.34 -2.22
CA ALA A 122 20.90 7.39 -3.39
C ALA A 122 19.90 8.56 -3.36
N ALA A 123 19.45 8.99 -2.18
CA ALA A 123 18.66 10.22 -2.04
C ALA A 123 19.50 11.47 -2.34
N ARG A 124 20.71 11.55 -1.78
CA ARG A 124 21.63 12.69 -2.00
C ARG A 124 22.05 12.84 -3.47
N GLU A 125 22.30 11.72 -4.14
CA GLU A 125 22.64 11.69 -5.58
C GLU A 125 21.51 12.25 -6.45
N ARG A 126 20.26 12.18 -5.99
CA ARG A 126 19.09 12.79 -6.64
C ARG A 126 18.77 14.19 -6.12
N GLY A 127 19.71 14.85 -5.44
CA GLY A 127 19.53 16.19 -4.88
C GLY A 127 18.57 16.28 -3.68
N ALA A 128 18.17 15.13 -3.12
CA ALA A 128 17.13 15.04 -2.10
C ALA A 128 17.74 14.88 -0.69
N ILE A 129 17.27 15.63 0.30
CA ILE A 129 17.74 15.54 1.69
C ILE A 129 17.13 14.31 2.39
N PRO A 130 17.92 13.27 2.74
CA PRO A 130 17.38 12.06 3.36
C PRO A 130 16.88 12.30 4.79
N VAL A 131 15.57 12.29 4.99
CA VAL A 131 14.90 12.34 6.30
C VAL A 131 14.53 10.92 6.73
N ILE A 132 15.56 10.11 7.00
CA ILE A 132 15.42 8.71 7.42
C ILE A 132 16.01 8.56 8.83
N PRO A 133 15.26 8.01 9.82
CA PRO A 133 15.78 7.79 11.17
C PRO A 133 17.01 6.89 11.17
N HIS A 134 17.95 7.17 12.07
CA HIS A 134 19.13 6.34 12.27
C HIS A 134 18.81 5.09 13.09
N LYS A 135 19.57 4.01 12.87
CA LYS A 135 19.49 2.82 13.71
C LYS A 135 20.16 3.10 15.06
N VAL A 136 19.71 2.41 16.12
CA VAL A 136 20.25 2.61 17.47
C VAL A 136 21.75 2.30 17.49
N ASN A 137 22.15 1.24 16.77
CA ASN A 137 23.51 0.71 16.73
C ASN A 137 24.39 1.34 15.63
N GLU A 138 23.96 2.47 15.06
CA GLU A 138 24.72 3.15 14.01
C GLU A 138 25.79 4.06 14.62
N LYS A 139 27.06 3.80 14.30
CA LYS A 139 28.22 4.49 14.88
C LYS A 139 28.28 5.97 14.50
N ASP A 140 28.00 6.30 13.25
CA ASP A 140 28.17 7.65 12.67
C ASP A 140 26.84 8.42 12.64
N ARG A 141 26.14 8.52 13.78
CA ARG A 141 24.86 9.23 13.83
C ARG A 141 25.08 10.75 13.89
N PRO A 142 24.44 11.55 13.01
CA PRO A 142 24.45 12.99 13.14
C PRO A 142 23.72 13.44 14.41
N ALA A 143 24.24 14.48 15.05
CA ALA A 143 23.64 15.07 16.25
C ALA A 143 22.24 15.65 15.98
N PHE A 144 22.03 16.18 14.78
CA PHE A 144 20.78 16.79 14.37
C PHE A 144 19.95 15.86 13.45
N PHE A 145 18.67 15.73 13.77
CA PHE A 145 17.68 15.05 12.92
C PHE A 145 16.43 15.93 12.81
N ALA A 146 15.98 16.18 11.58
CA ALA A 146 14.83 17.03 11.29
C ALA A 146 13.50 16.34 11.68
N LYS A 147 13.22 16.28 12.99
CA LYS A 147 12.01 15.66 13.55
C LYS A 147 10.72 16.24 12.96
N THR A 148 10.69 17.54 12.67
CA THR A 148 9.52 18.22 12.08
C THR A 148 9.21 17.70 10.69
N LEU A 149 10.21 17.54 9.82
CA LEU A 149 10.03 16.95 8.50
C LEU A 149 9.64 15.47 8.59
N TYR A 150 10.20 14.74 9.56
CA TYR A 150 9.86 13.33 9.77
C TYR A 150 8.39 13.11 10.15
N LYS A 151 7.70 14.09 10.76
CA LYS A 151 6.26 14.01 11.03
C LYS A 151 5.43 13.84 9.75
N GLY A 152 5.94 14.27 8.59
CA GLY A 152 5.30 14.07 7.28
C GLY A 152 5.04 12.59 6.93
N ARG A 153 5.76 11.64 7.53
CA ARG A 153 5.49 10.19 7.33
C ARG A 153 4.03 9.80 7.60
N ALA A 154 3.34 10.52 8.49
CA ALA A 154 1.94 10.27 8.83
C ALA A 154 1.02 10.38 7.60
N ARG A 155 1.39 11.20 6.61
CA ARG A 155 0.64 11.35 5.37
C ARG A 155 0.79 10.14 4.45
N ILE A 156 1.97 9.53 4.39
CA ILE A 156 2.20 8.25 3.70
C ILE A 156 1.33 7.17 4.33
N GLU A 157 1.33 7.08 5.67
CA GLU A 157 0.50 6.13 6.41
C GLU A 157 -1.00 6.37 6.14
N GLN A 158 -1.44 7.63 6.11
CA GLN A 158 -2.81 8.00 5.73
C GLN A 158 -3.14 7.59 4.29
N ALA A 159 -2.23 7.80 3.34
CA ALA A 159 -2.41 7.42 1.93
C ALA A 159 -2.56 5.90 1.78
N VAL A 160 -1.68 5.13 2.43
CA VAL A 160 -1.80 3.66 2.49
C VAL A 160 -3.11 3.25 3.14
N GLY A 161 -3.53 3.95 4.21
CA GLY A 161 -4.84 3.75 4.84
C GLY A 161 -6.01 3.99 3.89
N LYS A 162 -5.97 5.06 3.09
CA LYS A 162 -6.98 5.36 2.04
C LYS A 162 -7.02 4.26 0.99
N ILE A 163 -5.87 3.80 0.50
CA ILE A 163 -5.76 2.69 -0.46
C ILE A 163 -6.33 1.39 0.12
N LYS A 164 -6.12 1.13 1.41
CA LYS A 164 -6.67 -0.05 2.10
C LYS A 164 -8.17 0.03 2.41
N ARG A 165 -8.86 1.16 2.18
CA ARG A 165 -10.33 1.21 2.29
C ARG A 165 -11.01 0.35 1.23
N PHE A 166 -10.37 0.16 0.08
CA PHE A 166 -10.85 -0.72 -0.96
C PHE A 166 -10.64 -2.18 -0.55
N LYS A 167 -11.72 -2.88 -0.18
CA LYS A 167 -11.68 -4.27 0.31
C LYS A 167 -10.87 -5.20 -0.60
N ARG A 168 -10.99 -5.05 -1.92
CA ARG A 168 -10.27 -5.87 -2.91
C ARG A 168 -8.74 -5.72 -2.80
N ILE A 169 -8.27 -4.52 -2.44
CA ILE A 169 -6.85 -4.26 -2.20
C ILE A 169 -6.42 -4.80 -0.84
N ALA A 170 -7.19 -4.47 0.21
CA ALA A 170 -6.88 -4.89 1.58
C ALA A 170 -6.76 -6.42 1.74
N LEU A 171 -7.66 -7.16 1.09
CA LEU A 171 -7.70 -8.62 1.14
C LEU A 171 -6.81 -9.30 0.08
N ARG A 172 -6.08 -8.52 -0.73
CA ARG A 172 -5.24 -9.04 -1.83
C ARG A 172 -6.01 -10.08 -2.70
N CYS A 173 -7.17 -9.72 -3.23
CA CYS A 173 -8.02 -10.69 -3.96
C CYS A 173 -7.43 -11.17 -5.30
N GLU A 174 -6.61 -10.35 -5.96
CA GLU A 174 -6.07 -10.72 -7.28
C GLU A 174 -4.96 -11.76 -7.18
N LYS A 175 -4.94 -12.73 -8.09
CA LYS A 175 -3.82 -13.68 -8.14
C LYS A 175 -2.57 -13.10 -8.80
N THR A 176 -2.73 -12.24 -9.79
CA THR A 176 -1.60 -11.73 -10.60
C THR A 176 -1.08 -10.38 -10.09
N LYS A 177 0.21 -10.11 -10.29
CA LYS A 177 0.81 -8.79 -10.00
C LYS A 177 0.13 -7.70 -10.82
N ARG A 178 -0.08 -7.96 -12.11
CA ARG A 178 -0.68 -7.02 -13.07
C ARG A 178 -2.07 -6.57 -12.63
N ASN A 179 -2.98 -7.50 -12.36
CA ASN A 179 -4.34 -7.14 -11.97
C ASN A 179 -4.35 -6.38 -10.65
N PHE A 180 -3.52 -6.82 -9.69
CA PHE A 180 -3.41 -6.11 -8.42
C PHE A 180 -2.90 -4.68 -8.59
N ALA A 181 -1.86 -4.50 -9.41
CA ALA A 181 -1.33 -3.20 -9.75
C ALA A 181 -2.41 -2.33 -10.40
N SER A 182 -3.23 -2.88 -11.30
CA SER A 182 -4.34 -2.14 -11.91
C SER A 182 -5.37 -1.67 -10.86
N PHE A 183 -5.74 -2.51 -9.89
CA PHE A 183 -6.64 -2.09 -8.82
C PHE A 183 -6.01 -1.04 -7.90
N VAL A 184 -4.72 -1.19 -7.55
CA VAL A 184 -4.00 -0.19 -6.75
C VAL A 184 -3.90 1.13 -7.50
N ALA A 185 -3.63 1.10 -8.81
CA ALA A 185 -3.61 2.29 -9.66
C ALA A 185 -4.99 2.95 -9.75
N LEU A 186 -6.07 2.17 -9.90
CA LEU A 186 -7.44 2.70 -9.87
C LEU A 186 -7.76 3.38 -8.53
N ALA A 187 -7.39 2.75 -7.42
CA ALA A 187 -7.57 3.34 -6.08
C ALA A 187 -6.76 4.63 -5.91
N ALA A 188 -5.51 4.66 -6.39
CA ALA A 188 -4.68 5.86 -6.40
C ALA A 188 -5.34 6.97 -7.25
N GLY A 189 -5.85 6.63 -8.43
CA GLY A 189 -6.58 7.55 -9.30
C GLY A 189 -7.81 8.16 -8.63
N PHE A 190 -8.63 7.37 -7.93
CA PHE A 190 -9.76 7.91 -7.17
C PHE A 190 -9.33 8.85 -6.04
N ILE A 191 -8.22 8.55 -5.36
CA ILE A 191 -7.68 9.43 -4.30
C ILE A 191 -7.23 10.77 -4.90
N LEU A 192 -6.55 10.74 -6.05
CA LEU A 192 -6.09 11.94 -6.77
C LEU A 192 -7.27 12.76 -7.34
N LEU A 193 -8.24 12.12 -7.97
CA LEU A 193 -9.43 12.83 -8.50
C LEU A 193 -10.19 13.52 -7.38
N LYS A 194 -10.36 12.83 -6.25
CA LYS A 194 -11.01 13.43 -5.08
C LYS A 194 -10.21 14.62 -4.55
N SER A 195 -8.88 14.57 -4.54
CA SER A 195 -8.09 15.70 -4.07
C SER A 195 -8.19 16.91 -4.99
N VAL A 196 -8.15 16.71 -6.31
CA VAL A 196 -8.29 17.80 -7.29
C VAL A 196 -9.66 18.48 -7.19
N HIS A 197 -10.72 17.72 -6.90
CA HIS A 197 -12.07 18.30 -6.77
C HIS A 197 -12.34 18.94 -5.39
N THR A 198 -11.55 18.59 -4.38
CA THR A 198 -11.73 19.12 -3.01
C THR A 198 -10.78 20.30 -2.74
N ALA A 199 -9.74 20.48 -3.56
CA ALA A 199 -8.77 21.59 -3.49
C ALA A 199 -9.31 22.86 -4.16
#